data_AF-A0A2C6KBN4-F1
#
_entry.id   AF-A0A2C6KBN4-F1
#
_cell.length_a   1.000
_cell.length_b   1.000
_cell.length_c   1.000
_cell.angle_alpha   90.00
_cell.angle_beta   90.00
_cell.angle_gamma   90.00
#
_symmetry.space_group_name_H-M   'P 1'
#
loop_
_entity.id
_entity.type
_entity.pdbx_description
1 polymer ?
#
loop_
_entity_poly.entity_id
_entity_poly.type
_entity_poly.pdbx_seq_one_letter_code
_entity_poly.pdbx_strand_id
1 'polypeptide(L)' 'MDGVTAQKNIVVLAATNRPNQLDPALRRFGRFDREIEIPIPDEEARVEIL' A
#
# COMPACT_ATOMS: atom_id res chain seq x y z
N MET A 1 3.61 -9.55 -10.47
CA MET A 1 4.57 -8.48 -10.87
C MET A 1 5.87 -9.14 -11.32
N ASP A 2 5.78 -10.30 -11.98
CA ASP A 2 6.83 -11.32 -11.93
C ASP A 2 7.90 -11.09 -13.02
N GLY A 3 8.05 -9.82 -13.44
CA GLY A 3 9.07 -9.32 -14.37
C GLY A 3 9.59 -7.91 -14.03
N VAL A 4 9.04 -7.24 -13.01
CA VAL A 4 9.51 -5.91 -12.56
C VAL A 4 10.72 -6.04 -11.63
N THR A 5 10.89 -7.20 -11.00
CA THR A 5 12.03 -7.55 -10.13
C THR A 5 13.40 -7.41 -10.79
N ALA A 6 13.48 -7.39 -12.12
CA ALA A 6 14.73 -7.22 -12.86
C ALA A 6 15.20 -5.75 -13.00
N GLN A 7 14.36 -4.75 -12.73
CA GLN A 7 14.74 -3.34 -12.80
C GLN A 7 14.97 -2.79 -11.37
N LYS A 8 16.24 -2.71 -10.97
CA LYS A 8 16.70 -2.42 -9.59
C LYS A 8 16.23 -1.08 -8.99
N ASN A 9 15.52 -0.22 -9.74
CA ASN A 9 15.18 1.14 -9.33
C ASN A 9 13.66 1.45 -9.43
N ILE A 10 12.78 0.45 -9.51
CA ILE A 10 11.33 0.69 -9.54
C ILE A 10 10.73 0.45 -8.15
N VAL A 11 9.96 1.43 -7.68
CA VAL A 11 9.08 1.31 -6.52
C VAL A 11 7.63 1.39 -7.02
N VAL A 12 6.79 0.44 -6.59
CA VAL A 12 5.36 0.43 -6.94
C VAL A 12 4.55 0.75 -5.70
N LEU A 13 3.72 1.79 -5.79
CA LEU A 13 2.75 2.19 -4.78
C LEU A 13 1.34 1.87 -5.29
N ALA A 14 0.51 1.32 -4.43
CA ALA A 14 -0.90 1.05 -4.73
C ALA A 14 -1.79 1.49 -3.57
N ALA A 15 -3.01 1.90 -3.88
CA ALA A 15 -4.02 2.30 -2.91
C ALA A 15 -5.35 1.63 -3.24
N THR A 16 -6.07 1.18 -2.22
CA THR A 16 -7.42 0.61 -2.36
C THR A 16 -8.26 0.98 -1.15
N ASN A 17 -9.56 1.22 -1.37
CA ASN A 17 -10.54 1.34 -0.31
C ASN A 17 -11.22 0.01 0.06
N ARG A 18 -10.85 -1.09 -0.64
CA ARG A 18 -11.41 -2.44 -0.44
C ARG A 18 -10.28 -3.48 -0.39
N PRO A 19 -9.43 -3.49 0.67
CA PRO A 19 -8.28 -4.38 0.76
C PRO A 19 -8.69 -5.87 0.66
N ASN A 20 -9.84 -6.25 1.22
CA ASN A 20 -10.32 -7.63 1.25
C ASN A 20 -10.83 -8.16 -0.10
N GLN A 21 -10.99 -7.29 -1.10
CA GLN A 21 -11.38 -7.69 -2.46
C GLN A 21 -10.18 -7.90 -3.40
N LEU A 22 -8.96 -7.61 -2.93
CA LEU A 22 -7.75 -7.86 -3.70
C LEU A 22 -7.47 -9.35 -3.79
N ASP A 23 -6.93 -9.78 -4.94
CA ASP A 23 -6.40 -11.12 -5.10
C ASP A 23 -5.28 -11.37 -4.06
N PRO A 24 -5.40 -12.40 -3.20
CA PRO A 24 -4.37 -12.75 -2.22
C PRO A 24 -2.97 -12.95 -2.81
N ALA A 25 -2.88 -13.30 -4.10
CA ALA A 25 -1.60 -13.46 -4.79
C ALA A 25 -0.82 -12.14 -4.91
N LEU A 26 -1.46 -10.97 -4.78
CA LEU A 26 -0.79 -9.66 -4.82
C LEU A 26 -0.05 -9.30 -3.53
N ARG A 27 -0.48 -9.87 -2.40
CA ARG A 27 0.10 -9.64 -1.06
C ARG A 27 1.25 -10.60 -0.73
N ARG A 28 1.62 -11.48 -1.66
CA ARG A 28 2.75 -12.40 -1.50
C ARG A 28 4.07 -11.66 -1.69
N PHE A 29 5.09 -12.14 -1.00
CA PHE A 29 6.46 -11.63 -1.08
C PHE A 29 6.94 -11.50 -2.55
N GLY A 30 7.60 -10.38 -2.87
CA GLY A 30 8.03 -9.99 -4.21
C GLY A 30 7.00 -9.20 -5.02
N ARG A 31 5.90 -8.76 -4.40
CA ARG A 31 4.83 -7.96 -5.04
C ARG A 31 4.50 -6.74 -4.16
N PHE A 32 3.38 -6.74 -3.44
CA PHE A 32 3.11 -5.74 -2.41
C PHE A 32 3.52 -6.29 -1.05
N ASP A 33 4.81 -6.08 -0.72
CA ASP A 33 5.42 -6.63 0.49
C ASP A 33 5.07 -5.85 1.76
N ARG A 34 4.63 -4.60 1.61
CA ARG A 34 4.25 -3.71 2.70
C ARG A 34 2.83 -3.21 2.50
N GLU A 35 2.03 -3.34 3.54
CA GLU A 35 0.71 -2.72 3.64
C GLU A 35 0.77 -1.63 4.71
N ILE A 36 0.21 -0.46 4.40
CA ILE A 36 0.09 0.66 5.33
C ILE A 36 -1.39 1.01 5.40
N GLU A 37 -1.98 0.86 6.59
CA GLU A 37 -3.33 1.30 6.86
C GLU A 37 -3.32 2.80 7.21
N ILE A 38 -4.24 3.55 6.61
CA ILE A 38 -4.42 4.97 6.90
C ILE A 38 -5.66 5.10 7.79
N PRO A 39 -5.50 5.33 9.11
CA PRO A 39 -6.62 5.49 10.02
C PRO A 39 -7.28 6.87 9.85
N ILE A 40 -8.44 7.03 10.49
CA ILE A 40 -9.10 8.34 10.60
C ILE A 40 -8.24 9.23 11.52
N PRO A 41 -7.97 10.50 11.15
CA PRO A 41 -7.23 11.43 11.99
C PRO A 41 -7.90 11.65 13.36
N ASP A 42 -7.09 11.64 14.43
CA ASP A 42 -7.51 12.01 15.77
C ASP A 42 -7.69 13.54 15.90
N GLU A 43 -8.00 14.02 17.10
CA GLU A 43 -8.27 15.45 17.31
C GLU A 43 -7.05 16.33 17.03
N GLU A 44 -5.87 15.92 17.50
CA GLU A 44 -4.62 16.66 17.29
C GLU A 44 -4.27 16.69 15.79
N ALA A 45 -4.31 15.53 15.12
CA ALA A 45 -4.05 15.44 13.68
C ALA A 45 -5.06 16.25 12.85
N ARG A 46 -6.34 16.31 13.26
CA ARG A 46 -7.33 17.18 12.58
C ARG A 46 -7.01 18.66 12.72
N VAL A 47 -6.49 19.08 13.87
CA VAL A 47 -6.03 20.46 14.08
C VAL A 47 -4.83 20.77 13.19
N GLU A 48 -3.89 19.85 13.01
CA GLU A 48 -2.72 20.03 12.14
C GLU A 48 -3.06 20.10 10.63
N ILE A 49 -4.19 19.53 10.21
CA ILE A 49 -4.64 19.56 8.81
C ILE A 49 -5.24 20.92 8.42
N LEU A 50 -5.82 21.67 9.37
CA LEU A 50 -6.55 22.94 9.14
C LEU A 50 -5.62 24.15 9.09
#